data_AF-Q8EJC4-F1
#
_entry.id   AF-Q8EJC4-F1
#
_cell.length_a   1.000
_cell.length_b   1.000
_cell.length_c   1.000
_cell.angle_alpha   90.00
_cell.angle_beta   90.00
_cell.angle_gamma   90.00
#
_symmetry.space_group_name_H-M   'P 1'
#
loop_
_entity.id
_entity.type
_entity.pdbx_description
1 polymer ?
#
loop_
_entity_poly.entity_id
_entity_poly.type
_entity_poly.pdbx_seq_one_letter_code
_entity_poly.pdbx_strand_id
1 'polypeptide(L)' 'MAHITEVVPNDTEIEAMTTPRNSKAAEAMQHKREIKKRLEDYLERAELRRALGDDDLF' A
#
# COMPACT_ATOMS: atom_id res chain seq x y z
N MET A 1 -5.65 12.27 -34.98
CA MET A 1 -5.99 11.39 -33.83
C MET A 1 -4.72 11.23 -33.00
N ALA A 2 -4.63 11.88 -31.85
CA ALA A 2 -3.47 11.73 -30.97
C ALA A 2 -3.64 10.43 -30.18
N HIS A 3 -2.79 9.43 -30.45
CA HIS A 3 -2.75 8.20 -29.66
C HIS A 3 -2.02 8.53 -28.35
N ILE A 4 -2.77 8.63 -27.25
CA ILE A 4 -2.20 8.66 -25.91
C ILE A 4 -1.77 7.22 -25.62
N THR A 5 -0.51 6.90 -25.85
CA THR A 5 0.11 5.71 -25.26
C THR A 5 0.23 5.97 -23.76
N GLU A 6 -0.64 5.35 -22.97
CA GLU A 6 -0.47 5.26 -21.52
C GLU A 6 0.78 4.41 -21.25
N VAL A 7 1.92 5.08 -21.11
CA VAL A 7 3.16 4.44 -20.69
C VAL A 7 3.00 4.15 -19.21
N VAL A 8 2.73 2.88 -18.89
CA VAL A 8 2.79 2.38 -17.52
C VAL A 8 4.26 2.36 -17.11
N PRO A 9 4.67 3.11 -16.08
CA PRO A 9 6.06 3.14 -15.62
C PRO A 9 6.50 1.74 -15.18
N ASN A 10 7.73 1.36 -15.51
CA ASN A 10 8.31 0.11 -15.02
C ASN A 10 8.70 0.23 -13.54
N ASP A 11 8.92 -0.90 -12.88
CA ASP A 11 9.19 -0.95 -11.44
C ASP A 11 10.39 -0.07 -11.01
N THR A 12 11.41 0.05 -11.86
CA THR A 12 12.58 0.90 -11.61
C THR A 12 12.23 2.39 -11.67
N GLU A 13 11.38 2.79 -12.62
CA GLU A 13 10.88 4.16 -12.72
C GLU A 13 9.97 4.51 -11.53
N ILE A 14 9.14 3.57 -11.07
CA ILE A 14 8.32 3.72 -9.87
C ILE A 14 9.20 3.89 -8.62
N GLU A 15 10.27 3.10 -8.50
CA GLU A 15 11.19 3.20 -7.38
C GLU A 15 11.91 4.57 -7.37
N ALA A 16 12.38 5.03 -8.54
CA ALA A 16 12.99 6.35 -8.67
C ALA A 16 12.02 7.51 -8.33
N MET A 17 10.74 7.37 -8.67
CA MET A 17 9.69 8.34 -8.34
C MET A 17 9.31 8.34 -6.85
N THR A 18 9.43 7.20 -6.19
CA THR A 18 9.06 7.02 -4.77
C THR A 18 10.24 7.13 -3.81
N THR A 19 11.47 7.25 -4.34
CA THR A 19 12.67 7.45 -3.53
C THR A 19 12.62 8.81 -2.81
N PRO A 20 12.65 8.82 -1.47
CA PRO A 20 12.58 10.07 -0.72
C PRO A 20 13.84 10.90 -0.94
N ARG A 21 13.68 12.11 -1.48
CA ARG A 21 14.77 13.06 -1.77
C ARG A 21 15.31 13.79 -0.53
N ASN A 22 14.69 13.62 0.64
CA ASN A 22 15.11 14.22 1.90
C ASN A 22 14.69 13.35 3.12
N SER A 23 15.29 13.59 4.28
CA SER A 23 15.05 12.82 5.51
C SER A 23 13.60 12.84 5.97
N LYS A 24 12.93 14.00 5.90
CA LYS A 24 11.50 14.12 6.24
C LYS A 24 10.60 13.28 5.34
N ALA A 25 10.89 13.22 4.04
CA ALA A 25 10.17 12.38 3.10
C ALA A 25 10.44 10.89 3.38
N ALA A 26 11.64 10.53 3.82
CA ALA A 26 11.98 9.17 4.21
C ALA A 26 11.21 8.73 5.47
N GLU A 27 11.16 9.59 6.49
CA GLU A 27 10.36 9.38 7.71
C GLU A 27 8.87 9.24 7.39
N ALA A 28 8.33 10.12 6.53
CA ALA A 28 6.93 10.03 6.10
C ALA A 28 6.62 8.74 5.33
N MET A 29 7.55 8.28 4.48
CA MET A 29 7.41 7.01 3.76
C MET A 29 7.50 5.81 4.70
N GLN A 30 8.41 5.82 5.68
CA GLN A 30 8.48 4.79 6.71
C GLN A 30 7.20 4.73 7.54
N HIS A 31 6.68 5.88 7.98
CA HIS A 31 5.42 5.96 8.70
C HIS A 31 4.25 5.41 7.86
N LYS A 32 4.18 5.73 6.57
CA LYS A 32 3.16 5.19 5.66
C LYS A 32 3.26 3.67 5.53
N ARG A 33 4.47 3.12 5.40
CA ARG A 33 4.71 1.68 5.35
C ARG A 33 4.26 1.00 6.65
N GLU A 34 4.52 1.60 7.79
CA GLU A 34 4.10 1.07 9.09
C GLU A 34 2.58 1.06 9.25
N ILE A 35 1.88 2.13 8.86
CA ILE A 35 0.41 2.16 8.86
C ILE A 35 -0.14 1.07 7.93
N LYS A 36 0.41 0.96 6.71
CA LYS A 36 -0.03 -0.04 5.72
C LYS A 36 0.06 -1.44 6.30
N LYS A 37 1.19 -1.78 6.92
CA LYS A 37 1.38 -3.09 7.56
C LYS A 37 0.35 -3.34 8.66
N ARG A 38 0.12 -2.36 9.55
CA ARG A 38 -0.89 -2.49 10.61
C ARG A 38 -2.31 -2.68 10.05
N LEU A 39 -2.62 -2.02 8.94
CA LEU A 39 -3.91 -2.16 8.26
C LEU A 39 -4.05 -3.53 7.61
N GLU A 40 -3.01 -4.01 6.94
CA GLU A 40 -2.95 -5.37 6.36
C GLU A 40 -3.11 -6.43 7.45
N ASP A 41 -2.40 -6.31 8.57
CA ASP A 41 -2.53 -7.22 9.72
C ASP A 41 -3.97 -7.22 10.29
N TYR A 42 -4.63 -6.05 10.32
CA TYR A 42 -6.02 -5.93 10.79
C TYR A 42 -7.00 -6.58 9.81
N LEU A 43 -6.83 -6.34 8.51
CA LEU A 43 -7.67 -6.92 7.47
C LEU A 43 -7.52 -8.44 7.41
N GLU A 44 -6.29 -8.96 7.50
CA GLU A 44 -6.03 -10.39 7.56
C GLU A 44 -6.74 -11.02 8.77
N ARG A 45 -6.68 -10.38 9.94
CA ARG A 45 -7.43 -10.84 11.12
C ARG A 45 -8.94 -10.80 10.93
N ALA A 46 -9.46 -9.76 10.27
CA ALA A 46 -10.88 -9.65 9.99
C ALA A 46 -11.35 -10.72 9.00
N GLU A 47 -10.56 -10.99 7.95
CA GLU A 47 -10.80 -12.07 7.00
C GLU A 47 -10.72 -13.44 7.66
N LEU A 48 -9.75 -13.66 8.55
CA LEU A 48 -9.65 -14.89 9.34
C LEU A 48 -10.88 -15.08 10.25
N ARG A 49 -11.34 -14.03 10.93
CA ARG A 49 -12.57 -14.08 11.75
C ARG A 49 -13.81 -14.44 10.92
N ARG A 50 -13.96 -13.82 9.75
CA ARG A 50 -15.02 -14.16 8.78
C ARG A 50 -14.93 -15.63 8.34
N ALA A 51 -13.73 -16.09 8.00
CA ALA A 51 -13.51 -17.46 7.54
C ALA A 51 -13.73 -18.51 8.66
N LEU A 52 -13.49 -18.15 9.92
CA LEU A 52 -13.76 -18.98 11.09
C LEU A 52 -15.25 -19.07 11.45
N GLY A 53 -16.12 -18.32 10.77
CA GLY A 53 -17.56 -18.32 11.04
C GLY A 53 -17.97 -17.52 12.27
N ASP A 54 -17.08 -16.66 12.78
CA ASP A 54 -17.37 -15.73 13.90
C ASP A 54 -18.15 -14.48 13.43
N ASP A 55 -18.87 -14.59 12.30
CA ASP A 55 -19.79 -13.58 11.74
C ASP A 55 -21.17 -13.66 12.44
N ASP A 56 -21.22 -14.01 13.73
CA ASP A 56 -22.39 -13.82 14.58
C ASP A 56 -22.04 -12.83 15.71
N LEU A 57 -22.30 -11.55 15.43
CA LEU A 57 -22.61 -10.41 16.32
C LEU A 57 -21.72 -9.17 16.07
N PHE A 58 -22.38 -8.17 15.47
CA PHE A 58 -22.27 -6.71 15.69
C PHE A 58 -20.90 -6.08 15.94
#